data_AF-A0A956EAC5-F1
#
_entry.id   AF-A0A956EAC5-F1
#
_cell.length_a   1.000
_cell.length_b   1.000
_cell.length_c   1.000
_cell.angle_alpha   90.00
_cell.angle_beta   90.00
_cell.angle_gamma   90.00
#
_symmetry.space_group_name_H-M   'P 1'
#
loop_
_entity.id
_entity.type
_entity.pdbx_description
1 polymer ?
#
loop_
_entity_poly.entity_id
_entity_poly.type
_entity_poly.pdbx_seq_one_letter_code
_entity_poly.pdbx_strand_id
1 'polypeptide(L)'
;MRISGRVLRPSTLAERRLMLSMGVHAIRIPRNQNPYVVARRLARAARCDTEDHRFLRSLIEAERREPRPSPEGDESGHSELCSQAS
;
A
#
# COMPACT_ATOMS: atom_id res chain seq x y z
N MET A 1 9.42 7.29 -6.93
CA MET A 1 8.25 6.89 -6.14
C MET A 1 6.96 7.52 -6.66
N ARG A 2 5.89 6.72 -6.89
CA ARG A 2 4.51 7.20 -7.14
C ARG A 2 3.64 7.07 -5.88
N ILE A 3 2.97 8.16 -5.49
CA ILE A 3 2.09 8.21 -4.32
C ILE A 3 0.64 8.25 -4.81
N SER A 4 -0.18 7.31 -4.37
CA SER A 4 -1.62 7.25 -4.66
C SER A 4 -2.38 7.19 -3.34
N GLY A 5 -2.81 8.35 -2.83
CA GLY A 5 -3.36 8.46 -1.48
C GLY A 5 -2.33 8.03 -0.43
N ARG A 6 -2.58 6.90 0.25
CA ARG A 6 -1.64 6.30 1.22
C ARG A 6 -0.92 5.07 0.70
N VAL A 7 -1.00 4.79 -0.59
CA VAL A 7 -0.30 3.67 -1.21
C VAL A 7 0.91 4.18 -1.97
N LEU A 8 2.07 3.66 -1.61
CA LEU A 8 3.34 3.87 -2.28
C LEU A 8 3.57 2.78 -3.33
N ARG A 9 3.75 3.20 -4.58
CA ARG A 9 4.13 2.35 -5.71
C ARG A 9 5.52 2.72 -6.23
N PRO A 10 6.36 1.73 -6.58
CA PRO A 10 7.67 2.02 -7.15
C PRO A 10 7.51 2.73 -8.51
N SER A 11 8.36 3.71 -8.79
CA SER A 11 8.50 4.32 -10.11
C SER A 11 9.84 4.01 -10.77
N THR A 12 10.80 3.43 -10.04
CA THR A 12 12.11 3.02 -10.57
C THR A 12 12.35 1.53 -10.33
N LEU A 13 13.27 0.94 -11.10
CA LEU A 13 13.66 -0.47 -10.91
C LEU A 13 14.35 -0.71 -9.56
N ALA A 14 15.13 0.25 -9.07
CA ALA A 14 15.77 0.15 -7.75
C ALA A 14 14.73 0.08 -6.63
N GLU A 15 13.73 0.97 -6.66
CA GLU A 15 12.60 0.94 -5.73
C GLU A 15 11.84 -0.39 -5.81
N ARG A 16 11.58 -0.89 -7.03
CA ARG A 16 10.88 -2.17 -7.24
C ARG A 16 11.67 -3.35 -6.67
N ARG A 17 12.98 -3.43 -6.92
CA ARG A 17 13.85 -4.49 -6.40
C ARG A 17 13.90 -4.47 -4.88
N LEU A 18 14.00 -3.29 -4.28
CA LEU A 18 13.95 -3.11 -2.84
C LEU A 18 12.62 -3.64 -2.26
N MET A 19 11.48 -3.21 -2.82
CA MET A 19 10.17 -3.66 -2.34
C MET A 19 9.99 -5.18 -2.49
N LEU A 20 10.43 -5.78 -3.60
CA LEU A 20 10.43 -7.23 -3.80
C LEU A 20 11.32 -7.97 -2.80
N SER A 21 12.48 -7.42 -2.44
CA SER A 21 13.35 -8.01 -1.40
C SER A 21 12.68 -8.06 -0.02
N MET A 22 11.71 -7.18 0.23
CA MET A 22 10.87 -7.15 1.43
C MET A 22 9.57 -7.95 1.26
N GLY A 23 9.34 -8.56 0.10
CA GLY A 23 8.15 -9.36 -0.21
C GLY A 23 6.88 -8.53 -0.40
N VAL A 24 6.99 -7.30 -0.92
CA VAL A 24 5.83 -6.44 -1.21
C VAL A 24 5.92 -5.82 -2.60
N HIS A 25 4.77 -5.56 -3.21
CA HIS A 25 4.67 -4.83 -4.50
C HIS A 25 4.31 -3.36 -4.33
N ALA A 26 3.60 -3.04 -3.25
CA ALA A 26 3.20 -1.70 -2.86
C ALA A 26 3.26 -1.63 -1.33
N ILE A 27 3.55 -0.45 -0.78
CA ILE A 27 3.52 -0.20 0.66
C ILE A 27 2.29 0.64 0.96
N ARG A 28 1.42 0.14 1.84
CA ARG A 28 0.34 0.94 2.42
C ARG A 28 0.89 1.67 3.63
N ILE A 29 0.57 2.95 3.74
CA ILE A 29 1.05 3.80 4.82
C ILE A 29 -0.05 3.98 5.86
N PRO A 30 0.26 3.71 7.13
CA PRO A 30 -0.70 3.85 8.21
C PRO A 30 -1.11 5.32 8.39
N ARG A 31 -2.27 5.53 9.01
CA ARG A 31 -2.87 6.88 9.13
C ARG A 31 -2.05 7.85 9.98
N ASN A 32 -1.25 7.32 10.89
CA ASN A 32 -0.37 8.06 11.79
C ASN A 32 0.96 8.50 11.12
N GLN A 33 1.22 8.11 9.87
CA GLN A 33 2.46 8.46 9.16
C GLN A 33 2.22 9.30 7.92
N ASN A 34 3.19 10.18 7.64
CA ASN A 34 3.19 11.03 6.47
C ASN A 34 3.72 10.26 5.24
N PRO A 35 2.93 10.13 4.15
CA PRO A 35 3.30 9.34 3.00
C PRO A 35 4.52 9.88 2.23
N TYR A 36 4.70 11.20 2.22
CA TYR A 36 5.84 11.84 1.55
C TYR A 36 7.15 11.55 2.27
N VAL A 37 7.12 11.49 3.61
CA VAL A 37 8.31 11.16 4.42
C VAL A 37 8.75 9.73 4.16
N VAL A 38 7.81 8.78 4.20
CA VAL A 38 8.11 7.37 3.91
C VAL A 38 8.59 7.18 2.47
N ALA A 39 8.00 7.89 1.50
CA ALA A 39 8.47 7.84 0.10
C ALA A 39 9.91 8.33 -0.04
N ARG A 40 10.29 9.39 0.68
CA ARG A 40 11.66 9.91 0.69
C ARG A 40 12.64 8.94 1.35
N ARG A 41 12.24 8.31 2.46
CA ARG A 41 13.02 7.24 3.11
C ARG A 41 13.22 6.04 2.18
N LEU A 42 12.18 5.63 1.46
CA LEU A 42 12.27 4.55 0.48
C LEU A 42 13.23 4.89 -0.67
N ALA A 43 13.21 6.13 -1.15
CA ALA A 43 14.14 6.58 -2.18
C ALA A 43 15.60 6.60 -1.69
N ARG A 44 15.85 6.89 -0.41
CA ARG A 44 17.19 6.80 0.22
C ARG A 44 17.62 5.35 0.44
N ALA A 45 16.73 4.50 0.97
CA ALA A 45 16.97 3.07 1.12
C ALA A 45 17.32 2.39 -0.22
N ALA A 46 16.65 2.79 -1.31
CA ALA A 46 16.96 2.30 -2.66
C ALA A 46 18.38 2.66 -3.15
N ARG A 47 19.06 3.60 -2.48
CA ARG A 47 20.47 3.97 -2.70
C ARG A 47 21.43 3.33 -1.68
N CYS A 48 21.00 2.24 -1.04
CA CYS A 48 21.75 1.48 -0.03
C CYS A 48 21.93 2.19 1.33
N ASP A 49 21.02 3.11 1.69
CA ASP A 49 20.98 3.65 3.06
C ASP A 49 20.39 2.60 4.03
N THR A 50 21.20 2.19 5.01
CA THR A 50 20.89 1.04 5.89
C THR A 50 19.85 1.38 6.97
N GLU A 51 19.82 2.62 7.45
CA GLU A 51 18.87 3.02 8.51
C GLU A 51 17.43 3.03 7.99
N ASP A 52 17.22 3.59 6.81
CA ASP A 52 15.90 3.61 6.17
C ASP A 52 15.43 2.20 5.78
N HIS A 53 16.34 1.28 5.47
CA HIS A 53 16.02 -0.13 5.22
C HIS A 53 15.35 -0.81 6.42
N ARG A 54 15.89 -0.60 7.63
CA ARG A 54 15.33 -1.18 8.87
C ARG A 54 13.96 -0.60 9.18
N PHE A 55 13.80 0.71 9.00
CA PHE A 55 12.52 1.40 9.17
C PHE A 55 11.44 0.88 8.21
N LEU A 56 11.78 0.66 6.94
CA LEU A 56 10.82 0.15 5.95
C LEU A 56 10.39 -1.28 6.26
N ARG A 57 11.32 -2.12 6.74
CA ARG A 57 10.98 -3.48 7.17
C ARG A 57 9.99 -3.48 8.33
N SER A 58 10.25 -2.68 9.38
CA SER A 58 9.34 -2.61 10.53
C SER A 58 7.97 -2.05 10.15
N LEU A 59 7.92 -1.07 9.24
CA LEU A 59 6.67 -0.53 8.71
C LEU A 59 5.83 -1.60 7.98
N ILE A 60 6.47 -2.37 7.09
CA ILE A 60 5.81 -3.44 6.34
C ILE A 60 5.31 -4.55 7.27
N GLU A 61 6.08 -4.87 8.31
CA GLU A 61 5.72 -5.89 9.28
C GLU A 61 4.57 -5.45 10.18
N ALA A 62 4.52 -4.16 10.57
CA ALA A 62 3.40 -3.57 11.28
C ALA A 62 2.11 -3.61 10.44
N GLU A 63 2.19 -3.25 9.16
CA GLU A 63 1.05 -3.34 8.22
C GLU A 63 0.55 -4.78 8.03
N ARG A 64 1.43 -5.79 8.13
CA ARG A 64 1.02 -7.20 8.06
C ARG A 64 0.28 -7.67 9.33
N ARG A 65 0.56 -7.05 10.48
CA ARG A 65 -0.05 -7.42 11.76
C ARG A 65 -1.41 -6.79 11.98
N GLU A 66 -1.68 -5.62 11.42
CA GLU A 66 -3.02 -5.05 11.51
C GLU A 66 -3.99 -5.88 10.65
N PRO A 67 -5.06 -6.45 11.23
CA PRO A 67 -6.10 -7.09 10.45
C PRO A 67 -6.68 -6.03 9.53
N ARG A 68 -6.52 -6.23 8.22
CA ARG A 68 -7.20 -5.41 7.23
C ARG A 68 -8.69 -5.54 7.51
N PRO A 69 -9.48 -4.45 7.60
CA PRO A 69 -10.89 -4.60 7.31
C PRO A 69 -10.96 -5.18 5.90
N SER A 70 -11.48 -6.40 5.77
CA SER A 70 -11.82 -6.96 4.47
C SER A 70 -12.62 -5.89 3.71
N PRO A 71 -12.32 -5.61 2.43
CA PRO A 71 -13.30 -4.92 1.62
C PRO A 71 -14.54 -5.82 1.67
N GLU A 72 -15.60 -5.35 2.33
CA GLU A 72 -16.85 -6.07 2.43
C GLU A 72 -17.28 -6.47 1.01
N GLY A 73 -17.49 -7.77 0.82
CA GLY A 73 -18.26 -8.25 -0.30
C GLY A 73 -19.70 -7.91 -0.01
N ASP A 74 -20.31 -7.08 -0.85
CA ASP A 74 -21.76 -7.05 -1.06
C ASP A 74 -22.06 -6.20 -2.30
N GLU A 75 -21.80 -6.76 -3.48
CA GLU A 75 -22.52 -6.40 -4.71
C GLU A 75 -22.74 -7.67 -5.53
N SER A 76 -23.58 -8.58 -5.00
CA SER A 76 -24.15 -9.67 -5.78
C SER A 76 -25.58 -9.94 -5.30
N GLY A 77 -26.55 -9.50 -6.10
CA GLY A 77 -27.93 -9.97 -6.06
C GLY A 77 -28.92 -8.93 -5.54
N HIS A 78 -29.61 -8.24 -6.45
CA HIS A 78 -31.08 -8.26 -6.55
C HIS A 78 -31.48 -7.52 -7.83
N SER A 79 -31.40 -8.24 -8.95
CA SER A 79 -32.28 -8.03 -10.07
C SER A 79 -33.69 -8.49 -9.66
N GLU A 80 -34.65 -7.60 -9.55
CA GLU A 80 -36.05 -7.95 -9.82
C GLU A 80 -36.88 -6.74 -10.26
N LEU A 81 -37.67 -7.03 -11.29
CA LEU A 81 -38.52 -6.16 -12.08
C LEU A 81 -39.65 -5.56 -11.23
N CYS A 82 -39.96 -4.28 -11.45
CA CYS A 82 -41.29 -3.78 -11.15
C CYS A 82 -41.77 -2.91 -12.32
N SER A 83 -42.36 -3.59 -13.29
CA SER A 83 -43.29 -3.01 -14.26
C SER A 83 -44.42 -2.33 -13.50
N GLN A 84 -44.57 -1.01 -13.63
CA GLN A 84 -45.82 -0.34 -13.33
C GLN A 84 -46.51 0.03 -14.62
N ALA A 85 -47.67 -0.59 -14.79
CA ALA A 85 -48.67 -0.26 -15.78
C ALA A 85 -49.23 1.14 -15.52
N SER A 86 -49.56 1.84 -16.60
CA SER A 86 -50.61 2.87 -16.65
C SER A 86 -51.19 2.87 -18.04
#